data_AF-A0A7W8FA60-F1
#
_entry.id   AF-A0A7W8FA60-F1
#
_cell.length_a   1.000
_cell.length_b   1.000
_cell.length_c   1.000
_cell.angle_alpha   90.00
_cell.angle_beta   90.00
_cell.angle_gamma   90.00
#
_symmetry.space_group_name_H-M   'P 1'
#
loop_
_entity.id
_entity.type
_entity.pdbx_description
1 polymer ?
#
loop_
_entity_poly.entity_id
_entity_poly.type
_entity_poly.pdbx_seq_one_letter_code
_entity_poly.pdbx_strand_id
1 'polypeptide(L)' 'MRAGQVLARVGNSGNSTEPHLHFQLMDGPDPDTAHGIPFTWRGMGVPRNRETFDVPEPAPAPQA' A
#
# COMPACT_ATOMS: atom_id res chain seq x y z
N MET A 1 8.52 5.25 13.26
CA MET A 1 7.61 4.27 12.61
C MET A 1 8.33 2.95 12.48
N ARG A 2 7.61 1.82 12.52
CA ARG A 2 8.17 0.47 12.31
C ARG A 2 7.24 -0.31 11.37
N ALA A 3 7.78 -1.26 10.61
CA ALA A 3 6.95 -2.14 9.79
C ALA A 3 5.91 -2.89 10.66
N GLY A 4 4.67 -2.95 10.20
CA GLY A 4 3.55 -3.56 10.94
C GLY A 4 2.86 -2.63 11.96
N GLN A 5 3.38 -1.42 12.20
CA GLN A 5 2.69 -0.44 13.04
C GLN A 5 1.43 0.07 12.33
N VAL A 6 0.27 0.00 13.01
CA VAL A 6 -0.97 0.60 12.51
C VAL A 6 -0.81 2.12 12.48
N LEU A 7 -1.11 2.72 11.32
CA LEU A 7 -1.01 4.18 11.13
C LEU A 7 -2.39 4.84 11.12
N ALA A 8 -3.38 4.23 10.47
CA ALA A 8 -4.73 4.76 10.30
C ALA A 8 -5.73 3.65 9.90
N ARG A 9 -7.02 4.00 9.83
CA ARG A 9 -8.07 3.18 9.20
C ARG A 9 -8.39 3.72 7.81
N VAL A 10 -8.72 2.84 6.87
CA VAL A 10 -9.16 3.22 5.51
C VAL A 10 -10.47 4.01 5.58
N GLY A 11 -10.60 5.03 4.74
CA GLY A 11 -11.77 5.89 4.63
C GLY A 11 -11.96 6.39 3.20
N ASN A 12 -12.68 7.51 3.04
CA ASN A 12 -13.01 8.12 1.74
C ASN A 12 -12.80 9.65 1.74
N SER A 13 -11.75 10.14 2.41
CA SER A 13 -11.46 11.57 2.49
C SER A 13 -10.75 12.09 1.24
N GLY A 14 -10.97 13.35 0.87
CA GLY A 14 -10.31 14.01 -0.26
C GLY A 14 -11.04 13.78 -1.58
N ASN A 15 -10.30 13.75 -2.70
CA ASN A 15 -10.87 13.46 -4.01
C ASN A 15 -10.92 11.94 -4.25
N SER A 16 -12.01 11.32 -3.84
CA SER A 16 -12.23 9.88 -3.94
C SER A 16 -13.72 9.57 -4.09
N THR A 17 -14.05 8.55 -4.89
CA THR A 17 -15.43 8.13 -5.16
C THR A 17 -15.92 7.04 -4.21
N GLU A 18 -15.03 6.25 -3.61
CA GLU A 18 -15.37 5.14 -2.72
C GLU A 18 -14.26 4.89 -1.67
N PRO A 19 -14.53 4.18 -0.56
CA PRO A 19 -13.52 3.89 0.45
C PRO A 19 -12.40 2.97 -0.08
N HIS A 20 -11.17 3.48 -0.17
CA HIS A 20 -9.99 2.71 -0.57
C HIS A 20 -8.71 3.39 -0.07
N LEU A 21 -7.57 2.70 -0.22
CA LEU A 21 -6.24 3.23 0.07
C LEU A 21 -5.47 3.44 -1.23
N HIS A 22 -5.09 4.70 -1.51
CA HIS A 22 -4.08 5.00 -2.52
C HIS A 22 -2.68 4.92 -1.90
N PHE A 23 -1.76 4.18 -2.55
CA PHE A 23 -0.38 4.03 -2.10
C PHE A 23 0.58 4.46 -3.22
N GLN A 24 1.55 5.31 -2.87
CA GLN A 24 2.58 5.81 -3.78
C GLN A 24 3.93 5.81 -3.05
N LEU A 25 4.97 5.27 -3.69
CA LEU A 25 6.35 5.29 -3.21
C LEU A 25 7.23 6.03 -4.22
N MET A 26 7.87 7.09 -3.76
CA MET A 26 8.64 8.02 -4.59
C MET A 26 9.87 8.55 -3.84
N ASP A 27 10.85 9.07 -4.59
CA ASP A 27 12.17 9.49 -4.10
C ASP A 27 12.25 10.95 -3.58
N GLY A 28 11.16 11.69 -3.65
CA GLY A 28 11.03 13.06 -3.14
C GLY A 28 9.62 13.36 -2.63
N PRO A 29 9.38 14.54 -2.03
CA PRO A 29 8.07 14.91 -1.50
C PRO A 29 7.12 15.53 -2.55
N ASP A 30 7.65 16.01 -3.67
CA ASP A 30 6.88 16.68 -4.72
C ASP A 30 6.49 15.69 -5.83
N PRO A 31 5.19 15.39 -6.02
CA PRO A 31 4.74 14.40 -7.00
C PRO A 31 4.93 14.85 -8.46
N ASP A 32 5.10 16.15 -8.72
CA ASP A 32 5.31 16.66 -10.08
C ASP A 32 6.75 16.44 -10.56
N THR A 33 7.70 16.26 -9.64
CA THR A 33 9.14 16.14 -9.95
C THR A 33 9.80 14.85 -9.45
N ALA A 34 9.19 14.13 -8.51
CA ALA A 34 9.72 12.87 -7.99
C ALA A 34 9.56 11.70 -8.97
N HIS A 35 10.42 10.71 -8.82
CA HIS A 35 10.34 9.45 -9.55
C HIS A 35 9.79 8.33 -8.67
N GLY A 36 9.02 7.42 -9.28
CA GLY A 36 8.57 6.20 -8.62
C GLY A 36 9.74 5.29 -8.28
N ILE A 37 9.76 4.77 -7.05
CA ILE A 37 10.76 3.78 -6.62
C ILE A 37 10.19 2.38 -6.86
N PRO A 38 10.92 1.47 -7.54
CA PRO A 38 10.49 0.07 -7.68
C PRO A 38 10.29 -0.60 -6.32
N PHE A 39 9.20 -1.36 -6.16
CA PHE A 39 8.90 -2.10 -4.94
C PHE A 39 8.35 -3.50 -5.25
N THR A 40 8.13 -4.29 -4.21
CA THR A 40 7.46 -5.59 -4.29
C THR A 40 6.61 -5.83 -3.05
N TRP A 41 5.45 -6.46 -3.20
CA TRP A 41 4.71 -7.02 -2.08
C TRP A 41 5.36 -8.35 -1.67
N ARG A 42 5.60 -8.54 -0.38
CA ARG A 42 6.21 -9.78 0.14
C ARG A 42 5.36 -10.98 -0.26
N GLY A 43 5.96 -11.94 -0.95
CA GLY A 43 5.29 -13.16 -1.40
C GLY A 43 4.37 -13.01 -2.62
N MET A 44 4.12 -11.78 -3.11
CA MET A 44 3.15 -11.53 -4.19
C MET A 44 3.73 -10.82 -5.42
N GLY A 45 4.85 -10.10 -5.28
CA GLY A 45 5.38 -9.30 -6.40
C GLY A 45 4.61 -7.99 -6.58
N VAL A 46 4.61 -7.45 -7.80
CA VAL A 46 3.74 -6.34 -8.20
C VAL A 46 2.85 -6.83 -9.34
N PRO A 47 1.52 -6.77 -9.21
CA PRO A 47 0.61 -7.17 -10.29
C PRO A 47 0.76 -6.26 -11.51
N ARG A 48 0.35 -6.77 -12.67
CA ARG A 48 0.26 -5.94 -13.88
C ARG A 48 -0.85 -4.90 -13.72
N ASN A 49 -0.79 -3.86 -14.57
CA ASN A 49 -1.82 -2.83 -14.56
C ASN A 49 -3.21 -3.47 -14.79
N ARG A 50 -4.19 -3.11 -13.95
CA ARG A 50 -5.56 -3.66 -13.89
C ARG A 50 -5.68 -5.13 -13.49
N GLU A 51 -4.59 -5.78 -13.07
CA GLU A 51 -4.66 -7.12 -12.49
C GLU A 51 -5.08 -7.01 -11.02
N THR A 52 -6.19 -7.67 -10.68
CA THR A 52 -6.63 -7.82 -9.29
C THR A 52 -5.96 -9.05 -8.68
N PHE A 53 -5.52 -8.93 -7.44
CA PHE A 53 -4.92 -10.03 -6.69
C PHE A 53 -5.37 -9.94 -5.23
N ASP A 54 -5.55 -11.10 -4.61
CA ASP A 54 -5.84 -11.21 -3.18
C ASP A 54 -4.56 -11.59 -2.44
N VAL A 55 -4.30 -10.92 -1.33
CA VAL A 55 -3.24 -11.33 -0.41
C VAL A 55 -3.84 -12.37 0.52
N PRO A 56 -3.29 -13.60 0.59
CA PRO A 56 -3.77 -14.58 1.55
C PRO A 56 -3.63 -14.01 2.96
N GLU A 57 -4.62 -14.26 3.80
CA GLU A 57 -4.64 -13.75 5.17
C GLU A 57 -3.32 -14.15 5.86
N PRO A 58 -2.56 -13.21 6.43
CA PRO A 58 -1.34 -13.55 7.14
C PRO A 58 -1.71 -14.51 8.28
N ALA A 59 -0.87 -15.53 8.48
CA ALA A 59 -1.03 -16.41 9.64
C ALA A 59 -1.17 -15.55 10.91
N PRO A 60 -2.09 -15.90 11.82
CA PRO A 60 -2.32 -15.11 13.02
C PRO A 60 -1.00 -14.87 13.74
N ALA A 61 -0.76 -13.62 14.13
CA ALA A 61 0.44 -13.28 14.88
C ALA A 61 0.53 -14.20 16.11
N PRO A 62 1.71 -14.76 16.42
CA PRO A 62 1.85 -15.58 17.62
C PRO A 62 1.36 -14.77 18.82
N GLN A 63 0.42 -15.35 19.57
CA GLN A 63 -0.03 -14.79 20.83
C GLN A 63 1.19 -14.79 21.76
N ALA A 64 1.54 -13.62 22.30
CA ALA A 64 2.59 -13.47 23.30
C ALA A 64 2.20 -14.15 24.62
#